data_AF-A0A699YA50-F1
#
_entry.id   AF-A0A699YA50-F1
#
_cell.length_a   1.000
_cell.length_b   1.000
_cell.length_c   1.000
_cell.angle_alpha   90.00
_cell.angle_beta   90.00
_cell.angle_gamma   90.00
#
_symmetry.space_group_name_H-M   'P 1'
#
loop_
_entity.id
_entity.type
_entity.pdbx_description
1 polymer ?
#
loop_
_entity_poly.entity_id
_entity_poly.type
_entity_poly.pdbx_seq_one_letter_code
_entity_poly.pdbx_strand_id
1 'polypeptide(L)'
;MLPWQRTHVVKSQQRLCSLCISCIIRCLLHCCLVAGFCSDPQIIDVGTGSSVFVPNVSTCNTASSWSCLGSNDYTYQLAAAAVDRLITVSTCVDNVAAYDTVLIAFPTQGSSCPTCPAGAVFDDEGGPCGAFRSQLTITALAGRAYTVVVEGWAIRDRDAALRGPGVTVRPATAKGVHA
;
A
#
# COMPACT_ATOMS: atom_id res chain seq x y z
N MET A 1 5.39 -12.65 40.52
CA MET A 1 4.41 -13.39 39.72
C MET A 1 3.08 -12.64 39.78
N LEU A 2 2.76 -11.87 38.73
CA LEU A 2 1.47 -11.22 38.52
C LEU A 2 1.19 -11.26 37.01
N PRO A 3 0.03 -11.74 36.54
CA PRO A 3 -0.26 -11.80 35.12
C PRO A 3 -0.79 -10.45 34.61
N TRP A 4 -0.17 -9.95 33.55
CA TRP A 4 -0.60 -8.78 32.80
C TRP A 4 -1.71 -9.22 31.83
N GLN A 5 -2.98 -8.95 32.16
CA GLN A 5 -4.08 -9.12 31.20
C GLN A 5 -4.08 -7.93 30.23
N ARG A 6 -3.87 -8.22 28.95
CA ARG A 6 -4.02 -7.26 27.86
C ARG A 6 -5.40 -7.45 27.22
N THR A 7 -6.35 -6.62 27.63
CA THR A 7 -7.68 -6.53 27.02
C THR A 7 -7.56 -5.83 25.67
N HIS A 8 -7.55 -6.59 24.58
CA HIS A 8 -7.74 -6.05 23.24
C HIS A 8 -9.23 -5.73 23.04
N VAL A 9 -9.58 -4.45 23.19
CA VAL A 9 -10.86 -3.92 22.73
C VAL A 9 -10.72 -3.60 21.25
N VAL A 10 -10.99 -4.60 20.39
CA VAL A 10 -11.26 -4.35 18.97
C VAL A 10 -12.72 -3.90 18.88
N LYS A 11 -12.98 -2.61 19.10
CA LYS A 11 -14.31 -2.02 18.93
C LYS A 11 -14.53 -1.70 17.44
N SER A 12 -15.29 -2.58 16.80
CA SER A 12 -16.51 -2.24 16.06
C SER A 12 -16.43 -1.16 14.95
N GLN A 13 -16.15 -1.62 13.72
CA GLN A 13 -16.61 -0.99 12.46
C GLN A 13 -17.23 -2.04 11.51
N GLN A 14 -17.93 -3.05 12.06
CA GLN A 14 -18.70 -4.04 11.29
C GLN A 14 -20.23 -3.88 11.42
N ARG A 15 -20.71 -2.85 12.13
CA ARG A 15 -22.14 -2.65 12.34
C ARG A 15 -22.61 -1.43 11.58
N LEU A 16 -22.95 -1.60 10.30
CA LEU A 16 -23.91 -0.74 9.58
C LEU A 16 -24.38 -1.29 8.22
N CYS A 17 -24.04 -2.52 7.83
CA CYS A 17 -24.69 -3.20 6.70
C CYS A 17 -25.57 -4.34 7.21
N SER A 18 -26.70 -4.01 7.84
CA SER A 18 -27.72 -5.02 8.16
C SER A 18 -29.09 -4.55 7.68
N LEU A 19 -29.60 -5.31 6.70
CA LEU A 19 -31.01 -5.53 6.37
C LEU A 19 -31.77 -4.43 5.61
N CYS A 20 -31.45 -4.29 4.32
CA CYS A 20 -32.49 -4.05 3.31
C CYS A 20 -32.06 -4.72 2.00
N ILE A 21 -32.92 -5.57 1.41
CA ILE A 21 -32.64 -6.24 0.11
C ILE A 21 -32.40 -5.20 -1.00
N SER A 22 -33.01 -4.01 -0.88
CA SER A 22 -32.74 -2.87 -1.76
C SER A 22 -31.39 -2.18 -1.50
N CYS A 23 -30.82 -2.32 -0.30
CA CYS A 23 -29.44 -1.91 0.01
C CYS A 23 -28.42 -2.89 -0.56
N ILE A 24 -28.72 -4.19 -0.67
CA ILE A 24 -27.77 -5.19 -1.18
C ILE A 24 -27.43 -4.92 -2.66
N ILE A 25 -28.42 -4.54 -3.48
CA ILE A 25 -28.21 -4.28 -4.91
C ILE A 25 -27.50 -2.93 -5.15
N ARG A 26 -27.71 -1.93 -4.28
CA ARG A 26 -26.93 -0.67 -4.33
C ARG A 26 -25.55 -0.80 -3.65
N CYS A 27 -25.38 -1.62 -2.62
CA CYS A 27 -24.09 -1.94 -2.01
C CYS A 27 -23.20 -2.74 -2.96
N LEU A 28 -23.75 -3.66 -3.76
CA LEU A 28 -22.95 -4.39 -4.76
C LEU A 28 -22.35 -3.48 -5.85
N LEU A 29 -22.88 -2.26 -6.02
CA LEU A 29 -22.35 -1.25 -6.95
C LEU A 29 -21.64 -0.07 -6.22
N HIS A 30 -21.63 -0.03 -4.89
CA HIS A 30 -21.07 1.08 -4.07
C HIS A 30 -20.21 0.64 -2.87
N CYS A 31 -19.98 -0.65 -2.66
CA CYS A 31 -18.99 -1.13 -1.71
C CYS A 31 -17.59 -1.07 -2.33
N CYS A 32 -17.16 0.12 -2.73
CA CYS A 32 -15.73 0.44 -2.66
C CYS A 32 -15.41 0.47 -1.17
N LEU A 33 -15.05 -0.69 -0.60
CA LEU A 33 -14.51 -0.75 0.75
C LEU A 33 -13.27 0.16 0.74
N VAL A 34 -13.33 1.23 1.53
CA VAL A 34 -12.38 2.35 1.54
C VAL A 34 -11.09 1.89 2.22
N ALA A 35 -10.36 0.96 1.61
CA ALA A 35 -9.04 0.55 2.05
C ALA A 35 -8.00 1.00 1.01
N GLY A 36 -6.80 1.32 1.49
CA GLY A 36 -5.75 1.84 0.61
C GLY A 36 -5.79 3.35 0.45
N PHE A 37 -6.37 4.08 1.41
CA PHE A 37 -6.29 5.55 1.44
C PHE A 37 -5.19 6.00 2.36
N CYS A 38 -4.72 7.22 2.16
CA CYS A 38 -3.77 7.83 3.08
C CYS A 38 -4.27 7.90 4.54
N SER A 39 -5.59 7.98 4.76
CA SER A 39 -6.19 7.95 6.11
C SER A 39 -6.52 6.54 6.63
N ASP A 40 -6.51 5.52 5.76
CA ASP A 40 -6.76 4.12 6.11
C ASP A 40 -5.93 3.19 5.20
N PRO A 41 -4.61 3.15 5.42
CA PRO A 41 -3.70 2.40 4.56
C PRO A 41 -3.87 0.90 4.79
N GLN A 42 -3.68 0.10 3.75
CA GLN A 42 -3.66 -1.35 3.90
C GLN A 42 -2.40 -1.78 4.65
N ILE A 43 -2.57 -2.28 5.87
CA ILE A 43 -1.46 -2.82 6.66
C ILE A 43 -0.95 -4.10 5.99
N ILE A 44 0.36 -4.12 5.71
CA ILE A 44 1.07 -5.28 5.18
C ILE A 44 2.22 -5.64 6.11
N ASP A 45 2.39 -6.94 6.35
CA ASP A 45 3.53 -7.47 7.07
C ASP A 45 4.44 -8.22 6.11
N VAL A 46 5.73 -7.94 6.19
CA VAL A 46 6.75 -8.53 5.34
C VAL A 46 7.67 -9.30 6.27
N GLY A 47 7.45 -10.61 6.34
CA GLY A 47 8.33 -11.52 7.05
C GLY A 47 9.70 -11.62 6.38
N THR A 48 10.37 -12.75 6.56
CA THR A 48 11.68 -13.03 5.95
C THR A 48 11.62 -13.44 4.49
N GLY A 49 10.44 -13.44 3.86
CA GLY A 49 10.22 -13.91 2.49
C GLY A 49 9.52 -12.89 1.60
N SER A 50 9.48 -13.20 0.30
CA SER A 50 8.67 -12.45 -0.67
C SER A 50 7.18 -12.61 -0.37
N SER A 51 6.45 -11.50 -0.36
CA SER A 51 5.00 -11.47 -0.24
C SER A 51 4.41 -10.72 -1.43
N VAL A 52 3.25 -11.16 -1.92
CA VAL A 52 2.51 -10.51 -3.00
C VAL A 52 1.18 -10.05 -2.43
N PHE A 53 0.89 -8.77 -2.61
CA PHE A 53 -0.35 -8.14 -2.17
C PHE A 53 -1.07 -7.63 -3.40
N VAL A 54 -2.18 -8.27 -3.75
CA VAL A 54 -3.09 -7.81 -4.80
C VAL A 54 -4.40 -7.46 -4.12
N PRO A 55 -4.70 -6.17 -3.92
CA PRO A 55 -5.94 -5.78 -3.28
C PRO A 55 -7.11 -6.17 -4.17
N ASN A 56 -8.15 -6.74 -3.56
CA ASN A 56 -9.42 -7.06 -4.22
C ASN A 56 -10.38 -5.85 -4.26
N VAL A 57 -9.91 -4.71 -3.74
CA VAL A 57 -10.61 -3.45 -3.63
C VAL A 57 -9.87 -2.40 -4.44
N SER A 58 -10.62 -1.57 -5.14
CA SER A 58 -10.09 -0.48 -5.95
C SER A 58 -10.37 0.86 -5.29
N THR A 59 -9.52 1.84 -5.57
CA THR A 59 -9.82 3.25 -5.27
C THR A 59 -10.61 3.90 -6.42
N CYS A 60 -11.45 3.10 -7.12
CA CYS A 60 -12.35 3.60 -8.15
C CYS A 60 -13.23 4.73 -7.60
N ASN A 61 -13.25 5.87 -8.30
CA ASN A 61 -14.14 7.01 -8.03
C ASN A 61 -13.88 7.77 -6.72
N THR A 62 -12.79 7.48 -6.01
CA THR A 62 -12.38 8.30 -4.88
C THR A 62 -11.48 9.42 -5.37
N ALA A 63 -11.69 10.63 -4.84
CA ALA A 63 -10.75 11.71 -5.06
C ALA A 63 -9.37 11.29 -4.56
N SER A 64 -8.32 11.65 -5.30
CA SER A 64 -6.93 11.55 -4.85
C SER A 64 -6.84 12.02 -3.39
N SER A 65 -6.42 11.13 -2.50
CA SER A 65 -6.34 11.45 -1.08
C SER A 65 -5.01 12.09 -0.70
N TRP A 66 -4.13 12.25 -1.69
CA TRP A 66 -2.79 12.74 -1.52
C TRP A 66 -2.45 13.86 -2.52
N SER A 67 -2.00 14.99 -2.00
CA SER A 67 -1.79 16.22 -2.75
C SER A 67 -0.46 16.29 -3.50
N CYS A 68 0.33 15.20 -3.54
CA CYS A 68 1.68 15.27 -4.09
C CYS A 68 1.73 15.18 -5.62
N LEU A 69 1.11 14.16 -6.22
CA LEU A 69 1.01 14.04 -7.69
C LEU A 69 -0.41 14.18 -8.23
N GLY A 70 -1.43 14.24 -7.36
CA GLY A 70 -2.81 14.53 -7.74
C GLY A 70 -3.51 13.43 -8.57
N SER A 71 -3.01 12.19 -8.50
CA SER A 71 -3.61 11.01 -9.14
C SER A 71 -4.26 10.09 -8.11
N ASN A 72 -5.04 9.10 -8.58
CA ASN A 72 -5.64 8.13 -7.68
C ASN A 72 -4.54 7.27 -7.06
N ASP A 73 -4.51 7.22 -5.74
CA ASP A 73 -3.52 6.52 -4.96
C ASP A 73 -4.06 5.21 -4.40
N TYR A 74 -3.15 4.28 -4.10
CA TYR A 74 -3.39 3.18 -3.18
C TYR A 74 -2.24 3.15 -2.17
N THR A 75 -2.59 3.26 -0.89
CA THR A 75 -1.64 3.38 0.21
C THR A 75 -1.52 2.07 0.98
N TYR A 76 -0.30 1.57 1.06
CA TYR A 76 0.10 0.48 1.94
C TYR A 76 0.84 1.03 3.15
N GLN A 77 0.75 0.32 4.27
CA GLN A 77 1.58 0.59 5.44
C GLN A 77 2.33 -0.67 5.84
N LEU A 78 3.65 -0.61 5.70
CA LEU A 78 4.60 -1.61 6.18
C LEU A 78 4.67 -1.50 7.71
N ALA A 79 4.30 -2.58 8.39
CA ALA A 79 4.39 -2.65 9.84
C ALA A 79 5.84 -2.49 10.33
N ALA A 80 5.99 -1.86 11.51
CA ALA A 80 7.27 -1.75 12.19
C ALA A 80 7.80 -3.14 12.56
N ALA A 81 9.12 -3.34 12.43
CA ALA A 81 9.80 -4.56 12.82
C ALA A 81 10.85 -4.30 13.90
N ALA A 82 11.29 -5.35 14.59
CA ALA A 82 12.29 -5.25 15.65
C ALA A 82 13.73 -5.01 15.16
N VAL A 83 13.97 -5.16 13.85
CA VAL A 83 15.29 -5.05 13.21
C VAL A 83 15.20 -4.21 11.95
N ASP A 84 16.33 -3.61 11.56
CA ASP A 84 16.47 -2.95 10.26
C ASP A 84 16.30 -3.98 9.14
N ARG A 85 15.57 -3.59 8.09
CA ARG A 85 15.33 -4.43 6.90
C ARG A 85 15.58 -3.63 5.65
N LEU A 86 16.27 -4.23 4.68
CA LEU A 86 16.30 -3.74 3.32
C LEU A 86 15.10 -4.36 2.59
N ILE A 87 14.16 -3.53 2.13
CA ILE A 87 12.90 -3.97 1.53
C ILE A 87 12.81 -3.43 0.11
N THR A 88 12.58 -4.32 -0.84
CA THR A 88 12.25 -3.97 -2.22
C THR A 88 10.73 -4.07 -2.41
N VAL A 89 10.11 -2.99 -2.83
CA VAL A 89 8.70 -2.93 -3.26
C VAL A 89 8.68 -2.78 -4.77
N SER A 90 7.87 -3.58 -5.45
CA SER A 90 7.72 -3.52 -6.90
C SER A 90 6.27 -3.64 -7.30
N THR A 91 5.86 -2.84 -8.29
CA THR A 91 4.55 -2.99 -8.96
C THR A 91 4.58 -4.08 -10.04
N CYS A 92 5.70 -4.78 -10.19
CA CYS A 92 5.70 -6.03 -10.93
C CYS A 92 5.05 -7.16 -10.12
N VAL A 93 3.82 -7.47 -10.50
CA VAL A 93 3.10 -8.65 -10.03
C VAL A 93 2.67 -9.49 -11.22
N ASP A 94 2.88 -10.81 -11.10
CA ASP A 94 2.47 -11.78 -12.11
C ASP A 94 0.95 -11.82 -12.25
N ASN A 95 0.47 -11.96 -13.50
CA ASN A 95 -0.95 -12.00 -13.84
C ASN A 95 -1.76 -10.74 -13.45
N VAL A 96 -1.09 -9.66 -13.04
CA VAL A 96 -1.69 -8.33 -12.88
C VAL A 96 -1.34 -7.52 -14.11
N ALA A 97 -2.33 -6.81 -14.68
CA ALA A 97 -2.12 -5.96 -15.84
C ALA A 97 -1.02 -4.91 -15.55
N ALA A 98 -0.16 -4.65 -16.54
CA ALA A 98 0.85 -3.60 -16.42
C ALA A 98 0.24 -2.22 -16.68
N TYR A 99 0.74 -1.23 -15.96
CA TYR A 99 0.41 0.17 -16.13
C TYR A 99 1.56 1.02 -15.59
N ASP A 100 1.58 2.28 -16.01
CA ASP A 100 2.57 3.29 -15.63
C ASP A 100 2.37 3.70 -14.17
N THR A 101 3.31 3.32 -13.32
CA THR A 101 3.21 3.49 -11.86
C THR A 101 4.17 4.54 -11.36
N VAL A 102 3.85 5.12 -10.22
CA VAL A 102 4.82 5.75 -9.33
C VAL A 102 4.75 5.06 -7.98
N LEU A 103 5.89 4.65 -7.45
CA LEU A 103 6.02 4.20 -6.08
C LEU A 103 6.69 5.29 -5.26
N ILE A 104 6.05 5.67 -4.14
CA ILE A 104 6.63 6.59 -3.17
C ILE A 104 6.63 5.94 -1.79
N ALA A 105 7.74 5.99 -1.07
CA ALA A 105 7.90 5.42 0.26
C ALA A 105 8.51 6.42 1.25
N PHE A 106 7.96 6.48 2.46
CA PHE A 106 8.43 7.37 3.53
C PHE A 106 8.08 6.81 4.92
N PRO A 107 8.78 7.22 5.99
CA PRO A 107 8.39 6.85 7.35
C PRO A 107 6.97 7.34 7.66
N THR A 108 6.12 6.46 8.20
CA THR A 108 4.72 6.80 8.52
C THR A 108 4.67 7.92 9.57
N GLN A 109 3.87 8.97 9.31
CA GLN A 109 3.68 10.10 10.22
C GLN A 109 2.20 10.21 10.61
N GLY A 110 1.85 9.80 11.84
CA GLY A 110 0.47 9.86 12.32
C GLY A 110 -0.47 8.93 11.55
N SER A 111 -1.73 9.35 11.38
CA SER A 111 -2.80 8.56 10.76
C SER A 111 -3.18 9.03 9.34
N SER A 112 -2.42 9.96 8.75
CA SER A 112 -2.69 10.50 7.41
C SER A 112 -1.39 10.80 6.69
N CYS A 113 -1.32 10.57 5.37
CA CYS A 113 -0.15 10.98 4.59
C CYS A 113 0.07 12.50 4.69
N PRO A 114 1.31 12.96 4.95
CA PRO A 114 1.64 14.37 4.85
C PRO A 114 1.63 14.82 3.39
N THR A 115 1.43 16.11 3.15
CA THR A 115 1.67 16.73 1.84
C THR A 115 3.16 16.59 1.50
N CYS A 116 3.49 15.78 0.49
CA CYS A 116 4.85 15.54 -0.03
C CYS A 116 5.95 15.46 1.06
N PRO A 117 6.09 14.33 1.78
CA PRO A 117 7.05 14.22 2.86
C PRO A 117 8.49 14.47 2.37
N ALA A 118 9.20 15.37 3.07
CA ALA A 118 10.63 15.55 2.86
C ALA A 118 11.38 14.24 3.14
N GLY A 119 12.26 13.85 2.22
CA GLY A 119 13.00 12.58 2.31
C GLY A 119 12.20 11.35 1.90
N ALA A 120 11.06 11.51 1.24
CA ALA A 120 10.42 10.41 0.51
C ALA A 120 11.37 9.87 -0.56
N VAL A 121 11.41 8.55 -0.68
CA VAL A 121 12.06 7.86 -1.79
C VAL A 121 10.98 7.58 -2.82
N PHE A 122 11.26 7.86 -4.09
CA PHE A 122 10.31 7.58 -5.17
C PHE A 122 11.00 6.93 -6.36
N ASP A 123 10.22 6.17 -7.10
CA ASP A 123 10.59 5.56 -8.38
C ASP A 123 9.35 5.59 -9.27
N ASP A 124 9.45 6.18 -10.46
CA ASP A 124 8.42 6.21 -11.49
C ASP A 124 8.72 5.23 -12.62
N GLU A 125 9.99 4.95 -12.91
CA GLU A 125 10.41 3.93 -13.88
C GLU A 125 11.57 3.08 -13.33
N GLY A 126 11.55 1.77 -13.58
CA GLY A 126 12.68 0.91 -13.19
C GLY A 126 12.32 -0.51 -12.76
N GLY A 127 11.02 -0.84 -12.80
CA GLY A 127 10.51 -2.16 -12.47
C GLY A 127 10.99 -3.25 -13.45
N PRO A 128 11.25 -4.47 -12.95
CA PRO A 128 11.87 -5.57 -13.72
C PRO A 128 10.99 -6.14 -14.84
N CYS A 129 9.75 -5.67 -14.97
CA CYS A 129 8.74 -6.22 -15.87
C CYS A 129 8.33 -5.25 -16.98
N GLY A 130 9.08 -4.15 -17.14
CA GLY A 130 8.86 -3.15 -18.17
C GLY A 130 7.53 -2.40 -18.03
N ALA A 131 7.08 -1.78 -19.12
CA ALA A 131 5.81 -1.06 -19.23
C ALA A 131 5.63 0.02 -18.14
N PHE A 132 6.70 0.78 -17.87
CA PHE A 132 6.69 1.90 -16.92
C PHE A 132 6.28 1.49 -15.49
N ARG A 133 6.50 0.22 -15.14
CA ARG A 133 6.39 -0.23 -13.76
C ARG A 133 7.57 0.31 -12.95
N SER A 134 7.34 0.48 -11.66
CA SER A 134 8.33 0.99 -10.71
C SER A 134 8.78 -0.09 -9.73
N GLN A 135 9.97 0.12 -9.18
CA GLN A 135 10.55 -0.65 -8.11
C GLN A 135 11.42 0.24 -7.24
N LEU A 136 11.12 0.31 -5.95
CA LEU A 136 11.97 0.99 -4.98
C LEU A 136 12.57 0.00 -3.99
N THR A 137 13.78 0.31 -3.51
CA THR A 137 14.38 -0.37 -2.37
C THR A 137 14.61 0.64 -1.26
N ILE A 138 14.07 0.36 -0.08
CA ILE A 138 14.20 1.20 1.12
C ILE A 138 14.87 0.45 2.25
N THR A 139 15.61 1.19 3.07
CA THR A 139 16.04 0.73 4.39
C THR A 139 14.94 1.07 5.40
N ALA A 140 14.14 0.07 5.77
CA ALA A 140 13.13 0.18 6.81
C ALA A 140 13.77 -0.01 8.18
N LEU A 141 13.93 1.07 8.94
CA LEU A 141 14.59 1.06 10.24
C LEU A 141 13.73 0.39 11.33
N ALA A 142 14.41 -0.24 12.29
CA ALA A 142 13.81 -0.90 13.44
C ALA A 142 12.88 0.05 14.22
N GLY A 143 11.74 -0.47 14.64
CA GLY A 143 10.73 0.27 15.40
C GLY A 143 9.95 1.32 14.60
N ARG A 144 10.16 1.43 13.29
CA ARG A 144 9.46 2.41 12.42
C ARG A 144 8.57 1.72 11.40
N ALA A 145 7.34 2.22 11.27
CA ALA A 145 6.45 1.89 10.17
C ALA A 145 6.75 2.77 8.96
N TYR A 146 6.47 2.26 7.77
CA TYR A 146 6.66 2.98 6.51
C TYR A 146 5.38 2.98 5.70
N THR A 147 5.06 4.12 5.13
CA THR A 147 3.95 4.28 4.20
C THR A 147 4.50 4.13 2.79
N VAL A 148 3.80 3.35 1.96
CA VAL A 148 4.10 3.17 0.54
C VAL A 148 2.86 3.55 -0.25
N VAL A 149 2.98 4.56 -1.08
CA VAL A 149 1.92 5.01 -1.98
C VAL A 149 2.23 4.47 -3.37
N VAL A 150 1.23 3.86 -3.99
CA VAL A 150 1.25 3.49 -5.40
C VAL A 150 0.29 4.39 -6.14
N GLU A 151 0.81 5.13 -7.11
CA GLU A 151 0.05 6.07 -7.93
C GLU A 151 0.18 5.71 -9.42
N GLY A 152 -0.70 6.26 -10.25
CA GLY A 152 -0.51 6.29 -11.70
C GLY A 152 0.18 7.58 -12.13
N TRP A 153 1.14 7.51 -13.06
CA TRP A 153 1.94 8.66 -13.52
C TRP A 153 1.11 9.74 -14.24
N ALA A 154 0.10 9.35 -15.04
CA ALA A 154 -0.75 10.31 -15.75
C ALA A 154 -2.24 10.16 -15.45
N ILE A 155 -2.98 11.26 -15.61
CA ILE A 155 -4.46 11.29 -15.57
C ILE A 155 -5.09 10.30 -16.57
N ARG A 156 -4.37 9.93 -17.63
CA ARG A 156 -4.81 8.97 -18.63
C ARG A 156 -4.73 7.51 -18.14
N ASP A 157 -3.93 7.26 -17.10
CA ASP A 157 -3.75 5.94 -16.48
C ASP A 157 -4.56 5.80 -15.18
N ARG A 158 -5.57 6.67 -14.98
CA ARG A 158 -6.52 6.60 -13.84
C ARG A 158 -7.21 5.24 -13.72
N ASP A 159 -7.22 4.45 -14.79
CA ASP A 159 -7.79 3.12 -14.83
C ASP A 159 -6.98 2.08 -14.05
N ALA A 160 -5.72 2.36 -13.75
CA ALA A 160 -4.83 1.47 -13.02
C ALA A 160 -5.26 1.24 -11.56
N ALA A 161 -5.66 2.30 -10.89
CA ALA A 161 -6.23 2.25 -9.54
C ALA A 161 -7.58 1.50 -9.52
N LEU A 162 -8.24 1.32 -10.67
CA LEU A 162 -9.53 0.63 -10.75
C LEU A 162 -9.46 -0.87 -10.49
N ARG A 163 -8.27 -1.47 -10.52
CA ARG A 163 -8.08 -2.91 -10.31
C ARG A 163 -7.31 -3.26 -9.03
N GLY A 164 -6.92 -2.25 -8.24
CA GLY A 164 -6.08 -2.46 -7.07
C GLY A 164 -4.60 -2.65 -7.48
N PRO A 165 -3.72 -1.67 -7.22
CA PRO A 165 -2.29 -1.78 -7.51
C PRO A 165 -1.63 -2.97 -6.83
N GLY A 166 -1.44 -4.07 -7.55
CA GLY A 166 -0.67 -5.19 -7.01
C GLY A 166 0.76 -4.75 -6.68
N VAL A 167 1.26 -5.11 -5.50
CA VAL A 167 2.67 -4.96 -5.14
C VAL A 167 3.28 -6.27 -4.72
N THR A 168 4.50 -6.52 -5.19
CA THR A 168 5.38 -7.54 -4.64
C THR A 168 6.32 -6.86 -3.67
N VAL A 169 6.40 -7.36 -2.44
CA VAL A 169 7.32 -6.85 -1.42
C VAL A 169 8.26 -7.97 -1.00
N ARG A 170 9.58 -7.71 -1.10
CA ARG A 170 10.61 -8.71 -0.81
C ARG A 170 11.68 -8.10 0.09
N PRO A 171 12.28 -8.88 1.01
CA PRO A 171 13.60 -8.55 1.50
C PRO A 171 14.52 -8.38 0.31
N ALA A 172 15.26 -7.27 0.26
CA ALA A 172 16.27 -7.11 -0.76
C ALA A 172 17.34 -8.18 -0.55
N THR A 173 17.69 -8.89 -1.62
CA THR A 173 18.79 -9.84 -1.58
C THR A 173 20.04 -9.07 -1.20
N ALA A 174 20.68 -9.41 -0.08
CA ALA A 174 22.02 -8.91 0.21
C ALA A 174 22.87 -9.21 -1.02
N LYS A 175 23.33 -8.16 -1.72
CA LYS A 175 24.21 -8.34 -2.88
C LYS A 175 25.40 -9.11 -2.35
N GLY A 176 25.52 -10.38 -2.75
CA GLY A 176 26.52 -11.28 -2.22
C GLY A 176 27.88 -10.60 -2.32
N VAL A 177 28.45 -10.28 -1.16
CA VAL A 177 29.87 -9.96 -1.10
C VAL A 177 30.54 -11.30 -1.36
N HIS A 178 30.88 -11.55 -2.62
CA HIS A 178 31.83 -12.59 -2.96
C HIS A 178 33.12 -12.24 -2.23
N ALA A 179 33.44 -13.03 -1.20
CA ALA A 179 34.74 -13.04 -0.55
C ALA A 179 35.80 -13.61 -1.49
#